data_AF-A0AA90SGK7-F1
#
_entry.id   AF-A0AA90SGK7-F1
#
_cell.length_a   1.000
_cell.length_b   1.000
_cell.length_c   1.000
_cell.angle_alpha   90.00
_cell.angle_beta   90.00
_cell.angle_gamma   90.00
#
_symmetry.space_group_name_H-M   'P 1'
#
loop_
_entity.id
_entity.type
_entity.pdbx_description
1 polymer ?
#
loop_
_entity_poly.entity_id
_entity_poly.type
_entity_poly.pdbx_seq_one_letter_code
_entity_poly.pdbx_strand_id
1 'polypeptide(L)'
;MTATATEELGAYPRKPPVLWTDWAMVGLAVVSVALIAWISFFDVAKSTETTIFIVDGVICAIFAAEFLWRWRRVGWHHKFLLHNWYEVLGMVPAFVLTAPWFRAFRLLRIVVALARLARAIDRVYGDRITAAVVNRATGTVVEAVKRPITVAVLDEVADVLRTGNYTANIAAALEENRGEMDEMILETVKNDPQTKRVKYIPFHDDIIRLITDTVFRMVFQVLKDPRTDELVSDVLRENIDQMRASVQRKDDQDKRAAATAELTAGAGTGSPHAPAGRPSRPGASGASTP
;
A
#
# COMPACT_ATOMS: atom_id res chain seq x y z
N MET A 1 -1.67 10.23 26.68
CA MET A 1 -0.24 10.55 26.48
C MET A 1 0.39 9.44 25.65
N THR A 2 0.43 9.61 24.34
CA THR A 2 1.16 8.73 23.42
C THR A 2 1.70 9.62 22.30
N ALA A 3 2.85 10.22 22.57
CA ALA A 3 3.64 10.90 21.54
C ALA A 3 4.00 9.85 20.50
N THR A 4 3.51 10.05 19.28
CA THR A 4 3.83 9.24 18.12
C THR A 4 5.32 9.31 17.85
N ALA A 5 5.96 8.15 17.71
CA ALA A 5 7.39 7.94 17.43
C ALA A 5 7.87 8.50 16.05
N THR A 6 7.17 9.50 15.52
CA THR A 6 7.38 10.13 14.21
C THR A 6 8.18 11.43 14.30
N GLU A 7 8.40 12.01 15.49
CA GLU A 7 9.13 13.28 15.66
C GLU A 7 10.66 13.13 15.79
N GLU A 8 11.20 11.94 16.08
CA GLU A 8 12.63 11.71 16.36
C GLU A 8 13.44 11.21 15.14
N LEU A 9 12.98 11.46 13.91
CA LEU A 9 13.81 11.31 12.72
C LEU A 9 14.11 12.70 12.15
N GLY A 10 15.22 13.26 12.65
CA GLY A 10 15.73 14.58 12.30
C GLY A 10 15.57 14.89 10.82
N ALA A 11 14.88 15.99 10.56
CA ALA A 11 14.74 16.60 9.25
C ALA A 11 16.13 16.77 8.62
N TYR A 12 16.50 15.84 7.74
CA TYR A 12 17.73 15.92 6.96
C TYR A 12 17.63 17.15 6.05
N PRO A 13 18.69 17.97 5.92
CA PRO A 13 18.63 19.17 5.11
C PRO A 13 18.30 18.80 3.66
N ARG A 14 17.15 19.27 3.19
CA ARG A 14 16.69 19.11 1.80
C ARG A 14 17.80 19.62 0.87
N LYS A 15 18.31 18.74 -0.02
CA LYS A 15 19.27 19.12 -1.06
C LYS A 15 18.70 20.33 -1.84
N PRO A 16 19.48 21.39 -2.11
CA PRO A 16 19.03 22.54 -2.90
C PRO A 16 18.57 22.12 -4.30
N PRO A 17 17.75 22.94 -4.98
CA PRO A 17 17.13 22.59 -6.27
C PRO A 17 18.18 22.13 -7.29
N VAL A 18 17.84 21.05 -8.00
CA VAL A 18 18.72 20.40 -8.98
C VAL A 18 19.27 21.41 -9.98
N LEU A 19 20.56 21.68 -9.87
CA LEU A 19 21.27 22.58 -10.78
C LEU A 19 21.48 21.80 -12.09
N TRP A 20 21.57 22.49 -13.22
CA TRP A 20 21.91 21.89 -14.51
C TRP A 20 23.22 21.05 -14.47
N THR A 21 24.10 21.39 -13.51
CA THR A 21 25.28 20.62 -13.13
C THR A 21 24.97 19.19 -12.69
N ASP A 22 23.83 18.92 -12.04
CA ASP A 22 23.44 17.57 -11.62
C ASP A 22 23.14 16.66 -12.82
N TRP A 23 22.46 17.19 -13.84
CA TRP A 23 22.21 16.48 -15.09
C TRP A 23 23.48 16.25 -15.91
N ALA A 24 24.39 17.23 -15.94
CA ALA A 24 25.70 17.06 -16.57
C ALA A 24 26.51 15.94 -15.88
N MET A 25 26.46 15.85 -14.54
CA MET A 25 27.16 14.81 -13.78
C MET A 25 26.55 13.43 -13.96
N VAL A 26 25.23 13.33 -14.09
CA VAL A 26 24.54 12.08 -14.47
C VAL A 26 24.95 11.64 -15.87
N GLY A 27 24.95 12.55 -16.84
CA GLY A 27 25.40 12.26 -18.20
C GLY A 27 26.82 11.74 -18.22
N LEU A 28 27.73 12.39 -17.47
CA LEU A 28 29.12 11.94 -17.31
C LEU A 28 29.21 10.51 -16.73
N ALA A 29 28.34 10.18 -15.75
CA ALA A 29 28.32 8.87 -15.11
C ALA A 29 27.82 7.78 -16.07
N VAL A 30 26.78 8.06 -16.85
CA VAL A 30 26.26 7.14 -17.87
C VAL A 30 27.30 6.88 -18.95
N VAL A 31 27.95 7.92 -19.46
CA VAL A 31 29.04 7.80 -20.45
C VAL A 31 30.19 6.96 -19.89
N SER A 32 30.58 7.19 -18.64
CA SER A 32 31.64 6.43 -17.97
C SER A 32 31.29 4.95 -17.80
N VAL A 33 30.06 4.61 -17.38
CA VAL A 33 29.59 3.22 -17.28
C VAL A 33 29.53 2.56 -18.66
N ALA A 34 29.04 3.27 -19.68
CA ALA A 34 28.96 2.76 -21.04
C ALA A 34 30.35 2.46 -21.63
N LEU A 35 31.33 3.33 -21.40
CA LEU A 35 32.72 3.12 -21.80
C LEU A 35 33.34 1.88 -21.14
N ILE A 36 33.08 1.67 -19.84
CA ILE A 36 33.57 0.48 -19.10
C ILE A 36 32.87 -0.80 -19.58
N ALA A 37 31.57 -0.74 -19.85
CA ALA A 37 30.82 -1.87 -20.39
C ALA A 37 31.34 -2.22 -21.79
N TRP A 38 31.57 -1.22 -22.65
CA TRP A 38 32.09 -1.40 -24.00
C TRP A 38 33.42 -2.16 -24.02
N ILE A 39 34.42 -1.73 -23.24
CA ILE A 39 35.71 -2.44 -23.16
C ILE A 39 35.62 -3.80 -22.46
N SER A 40 34.53 -4.09 -21.74
CA SER A 40 34.34 -5.37 -21.04
C SER A 40 33.70 -6.44 -21.92
N PHE A 41 32.91 -6.04 -22.92
CA PHE A 41 32.23 -6.94 -23.84
C PHE A 41 32.89 -7.05 -25.22
N PHE A 42 33.67 -6.05 -25.65
CA PHE A 42 34.38 -6.05 -26.93
C PHE A 42 35.90 -6.12 -26.72
N ASP A 43 36.58 -6.98 -27.49
CA ASP A 43 38.05 -7.02 -27.53
C ASP A 43 38.54 -5.82 -28.35
N VAL A 44 39.04 -4.80 -27.66
CA VAL A 44 39.43 -3.51 -28.23
C VAL A 44 40.96 -3.42 -28.33
N ALA A 45 41.47 -2.78 -29.39
CA ALA A 45 42.90 -2.56 -29.55
C ALA A 45 43.50 -1.78 -28.36
N LYS A 46 44.72 -2.15 -27.93
CA LYS A 46 45.40 -1.59 -26.74
C LYS A 46 45.53 -0.06 -26.75
N SER A 47 45.62 0.57 -27.93
CA SER A 47 45.66 2.02 -28.08
C SER A 47 44.31 2.67 -27.74
N THR A 48 43.21 2.07 -28.18
CA THR A 48 41.85 2.52 -27.90
C THR A 48 41.48 2.26 -26.44
N GLU A 49 41.88 1.12 -25.87
CA GLU A 49 41.73 0.82 -24.44
C GLU A 49 42.41 1.88 -23.56
N THR A 50 43.64 2.26 -23.90
CA THR A 50 44.40 3.31 -23.17
C THR A 50 43.69 4.66 -23.24
N THR A 51 43.15 5.02 -24.41
CA THR A 51 42.41 6.28 -24.58
C THR A 51 41.14 6.30 -23.72
N ILE A 52 40.42 5.18 -23.67
CA ILE A 52 39.21 5.04 -22.85
C ILE A 52 39.56 5.16 -21.36
N PHE A 53 40.68 4.59 -20.89
CA PHE A 53 41.13 4.76 -19.52
C PHE A 53 41.51 6.20 -19.17
N ILE A 54 42.13 6.94 -20.09
CA ILE A 54 42.44 8.35 -19.88
C ILE A 54 41.15 9.17 -19.75
N VAL A 55 40.18 8.95 -20.64
CA VAL A 55 38.86 9.60 -20.59
C VAL A 55 38.14 9.26 -19.28
N ASP A 56 38.14 8.00 -18.86
CA ASP A 56 37.55 7.57 -17.59
C ASP A 56 38.24 8.23 -16.39
N GLY A 57 39.57 8.36 -16.42
CA GLY A 57 40.34 9.03 -15.39
C GLY A 57 39.99 10.51 -15.24
N VAL A 58 39.75 11.21 -16.36
CA VAL A 58 39.31 12.61 -16.34
C VAL A 58 37.91 12.75 -15.74
N ILE A 59 36.98 11.87 -16.10
CA ILE A 59 35.62 11.83 -15.53
C ILE A 59 35.69 11.57 -14.01
N CYS A 60 36.53 10.63 -13.58
CA CYS A 60 36.75 10.35 -12.15
C CYS A 60 37.32 11.55 -11.40
N ALA A 61 38.26 12.30 -12.01
CA ALA A 61 38.83 13.50 -11.41
C ALA A 61 37.80 14.62 -11.23
N ILE A 62 36.87 14.78 -12.18
CA ILE A 62 35.74 15.71 -12.08
C ILE A 62 34.82 15.32 -10.91
N PHE A 63 34.51 14.02 -10.76
CA PHE A 63 33.73 13.52 -9.63
C PHE A 63 34.43 13.69 -8.29
N ALA A 64 35.73 13.43 -8.24
CA ALA A 64 36.56 13.65 -7.06
C ALA A 64 36.53 15.11 -6.61
N ALA A 65 36.73 16.03 -7.55
CA ALA A 65 36.74 17.47 -7.27
C ALA A 65 35.38 17.95 -6.74
N GLU A 66 34.27 17.48 -7.31
CA GLU A 66 32.93 17.80 -6.82
C GLU A 66 32.70 17.25 -5.41
N PHE A 67 33.07 15.99 -5.16
CA PHE A 67 32.93 15.35 -3.87
C PHE A 67 33.75 16.07 -2.79
N LEU A 68 35.00 16.41 -3.09
CA LEU A 68 35.89 17.11 -2.16
C LEU A 68 35.39 18.52 -1.86
N TRP A 69 34.85 19.22 -2.86
CA TRP A 69 34.20 20.51 -2.66
C TRP A 69 32.99 20.39 -1.73
N ARG A 70 32.12 19.39 -1.94
CA ARG A 70 30.95 19.13 -1.08
C ARG A 70 31.35 18.77 0.34
N TRP A 71 32.33 17.88 0.49
CA TRP A 71 32.84 17.46 1.79
C TRP A 71 33.46 18.64 2.55
N ARG A 72 34.16 19.55 1.84
CA ARG A 72 34.66 20.81 2.42
C ARG A 72 33.53 21.73 2.89
N ARG A 73 32.44 21.86 2.12
CA ARG A 73 31.29 22.70 2.52
C ARG A 73 30.55 22.19 3.75
N VAL A 74 30.60 20.88 4.03
CA VAL A 74 29.95 20.24 5.20
C VAL A 74 30.92 20.13 6.39
N GLY A 75 32.09 20.79 6.34
CA GLY A 75 33.01 20.83 7.47
C GLY A 75 33.76 19.52 7.73
N TRP A 76 34.00 18.71 6.69
CA TRP A 76 34.88 17.53 6.74
C TRP A 76 34.38 16.40 7.67
N HIS A 77 33.08 16.33 7.92
CA HIS A 77 32.53 15.35 8.85
C HIS A 77 32.67 13.90 8.34
N HIS A 78 33.22 12.98 9.15
CA HIS A 78 33.44 11.58 8.73
C HIS A 78 32.16 10.79 8.46
N LYS A 79 31.04 11.13 9.12
CA LYS A 79 29.73 10.53 8.83
C LYS A 79 29.28 10.77 7.38
N PHE A 80 29.78 11.83 6.73
CA PHE A 80 29.50 12.12 5.33
C PHE A 80 30.10 11.05 4.40
N LEU A 81 31.30 10.53 4.72
CA LEU A 81 31.92 9.45 3.94
C LEU A 81 31.17 8.11 4.11
N LEU A 82 30.74 7.80 5.33
CA LEU A 82 30.01 6.55 5.61
C LEU A 82 28.63 6.54 4.94
N HIS A 83 27.95 7.69 4.89
CA HIS A 83 26.65 7.78 4.23
C HIS A 83 26.78 7.82 2.69
N ASN A 84 27.81 8.48 2.16
CA ASN A 84 28.07 8.60 0.73
C ASN A 84 29.18 7.61 0.27
N TRP A 85 29.24 6.42 0.86
CA TRP A 85 30.27 5.43 0.57
C TRP A 85 30.29 5.01 -0.91
N TYR A 86 29.12 4.98 -1.56
CA TYR A 86 28.97 4.76 -3.00
C TYR A 86 29.62 5.87 -3.84
N GLU A 87 29.59 7.13 -3.36
CA GLU A 87 30.24 8.26 -4.02
C GLU A 87 31.78 8.13 -3.99
N VAL A 88 32.31 7.62 -2.88
CA VAL A 88 33.75 7.35 -2.69
C VAL A 88 34.20 6.20 -3.58
N LEU A 89 33.41 5.13 -3.70
CA LEU A 89 33.72 4.02 -4.60
C LEU A 89 33.67 4.43 -6.08
N GLY A 90 32.75 5.34 -6.45
CA GLY A 90 32.66 5.88 -7.81
C GLY A 90 33.86 6.72 -8.25
N MET A 91 34.70 7.17 -7.31
CA MET A 91 35.92 7.94 -7.58
C MET A 91 37.10 7.07 -8.04
N VAL A 92 37.04 5.76 -7.81
CA VAL A 92 38.12 4.84 -8.17
C VAL A 92 38.19 4.68 -9.70
N PRO A 93 39.26 5.14 -10.37
CA PRO A 93 39.40 4.99 -11.81
C PRO A 93 39.52 3.54 -12.23
N ALA A 94 38.94 3.17 -13.37
CA ALA A 94 38.99 1.79 -13.86
C ALA A 94 40.44 1.29 -14.09
N PHE A 95 41.38 2.20 -14.38
CA PHE A 95 42.79 1.86 -14.57
C PHE A 95 43.47 1.34 -13.29
N VAL A 96 43.05 1.79 -12.10
CA VAL A 96 43.61 1.32 -10.82
C VAL A 96 43.35 -0.18 -10.64
N LEU A 97 42.25 -0.69 -11.22
CA LEU A 97 41.87 -2.10 -11.19
C LEU A 97 42.63 -2.97 -12.21
N THR A 98 43.40 -2.35 -13.11
CA THR A 98 44.25 -3.06 -14.10
C THR A 98 45.66 -3.32 -13.60
N ALA A 99 46.01 -2.81 -12.40
CA ALA A 99 47.30 -3.04 -11.77
C ALA A 99 47.56 -4.55 -11.56
N PRO A 100 48.81 -5.03 -11.69
CA PRO A 100 49.13 -6.46 -11.65
C PRO A 100 48.63 -7.20 -10.39
N TRP A 101 48.54 -6.50 -9.25
CA TRP A 101 48.03 -7.03 -7.97
C TRP A 101 46.51 -7.26 -7.93
N PHE A 102 45.73 -6.64 -8.83
CA PHE A 102 44.27 -6.76 -8.87
C PHE A 102 43.72 -7.57 -10.05
N ARG A 103 44.60 -8.12 -10.91
CA ARG A 103 44.22 -8.95 -12.08
C ARG A 103 43.27 -10.11 -11.75
N ALA A 104 43.31 -10.63 -10.53
CA ALA A 104 42.48 -11.75 -10.08
C ALA A 104 41.02 -11.36 -9.76
N PHE A 105 40.70 -10.08 -9.56
CA PHE A 105 39.39 -9.66 -9.07
C PHE A 105 38.52 -9.06 -10.18
N ARG A 106 38.09 -9.89 -11.14
CA ARG A 106 37.04 -9.52 -12.13
C ARG A 106 35.78 -8.96 -11.44
N LEU A 107 35.50 -9.43 -10.22
CA LEU A 107 34.41 -8.96 -9.37
C LEU A 107 34.55 -7.48 -8.98
N LEU A 108 35.77 -6.98 -8.78
CA LEU A 108 36.03 -5.59 -8.37
C LEU A 108 35.66 -4.59 -9.48
N ARG A 109 35.85 -4.98 -10.76
CA ARG A 109 35.39 -4.19 -11.91
C ARG A 109 33.86 -4.07 -11.94
N ILE A 110 33.16 -5.17 -11.67
CA ILE A 110 31.69 -5.19 -11.58
C ILE A 110 31.22 -4.32 -10.41
N VAL A 111 31.87 -4.42 -9.24
CA VAL A 111 31.56 -3.59 -8.07
C VAL A 111 31.73 -2.10 -8.36
N VAL A 112 32.80 -1.69 -9.06
CA VAL A 112 32.99 -0.28 -9.44
C VAL A 112 31.97 0.18 -10.48
N ALA A 113 31.63 -0.65 -11.47
CA ALA A 113 30.57 -0.34 -12.43
C ALA A 113 29.21 -0.21 -11.73
N LEU A 114 28.88 -1.10 -10.80
CA LEU A 114 27.68 -1.06 -9.98
C LEU A 114 27.65 0.16 -9.06
N ALA A 115 28.78 0.53 -8.45
CA ALA A 115 28.87 1.72 -7.60
C ALA A 115 28.64 3.01 -8.41
N ARG A 116 29.16 3.09 -9.64
CA ARG A 116 28.92 4.22 -10.55
C ARG A 116 27.47 4.28 -11.03
N LEU A 117 26.86 3.13 -11.29
CA LEU A 117 25.44 3.04 -11.63
C LEU A 117 24.56 3.43 -10.43
N ALA A 118 24.86 2.95 -9.23
CA ALA A 118 24.19 3.33 -8.00
C ALA A 118 24.28 4.84 -7.75
N ARG A 119 25.45 5.46 -7.98
CA ARG A 119 25.62 6.92 -7.92
C ARG A 119 24.75 7.64 -8.97
N ALA A 120 24.71 7.15 -10.21
CA ALA A 120 23.88 7.75 -11.27
C ALA A 120 22.39 7.68 -10.90
N ILE A 121 21.96 6.54 -10.31
CA ILE A 121 20.61 6.34 -9.79
C ILE A 121 20.36 7.27 -8.60
N ASP A 122 21.17 7.27 -7.55
CA ASP A 122 20.98 8.15 -6.39
C ASP A 122 20.98 9.66 -6.76
N ARG A 123 21.67 10.03 -7.84
CA ARG A 123 21.72 11.41 -8.35
C ARG A 123 20.49 11.80 -9.18
N VAL A 124 19.92 10.88 -9.97
CA VAL A 124 18.70 11.10 -10.77
C VAL A 124 17.43 10.93 -9.93
N TYR A 125 17.43 9.98 -8.99
CA TYR A 125 16.26 9.50 -8.27
C TYR A 125 16.07 10.23 -6.93
N GLY A 126 16.26 11.56 -6.92
CA GLY A 126 15.99 12.36 -5.72
C GLY A 126 14.56 12.17 -5.22
N ASP A 127 14.40 11.57 -4.04
CA ASP A 127 13.26 11.36 -3.11
C ASP A 127 11.81 11.21 -3.64
N ARG A 128 11.42 11.84 -4.75
CA ARG A 128 10.04 11.96 -5.24
C ARG A 128 9.60 10.77 -6.10
N ILE A 129 10.48 10.21 -6.93
CA ILE A 129 10.11 9.10 -7.81
C ILE A 129 10.07 7.79 -7.02
N THR A 130 11.04 7.54 -6.14
CA THR A 130 11.05 6.38 -5.24
C THR A 130 9.84 6.39 -4.32
N ALA A 131 9.46 7.54 -3.73
CA ALA A 131 8.26 7.63 -2.91
C ALA A 131 6.98 7.36 -3.72
N ALA A 132 6.85 7.87 -4.96
CA ALA A 132 5.67 7.63 -5.78
C ALA A 132 5.57 6.16 -6.24
N VAL A 133 6.68 5.55 -6.67
CA VAL A 133 6.71 4.15 -7.10
C VAL A 133 6.52 3.20 -5.92
N VAL A 134 7.19 3.46 -4.79
CA VAL A 134 7.04 2.67 -3.56
C VAL A 134 5.63 2.83 -2.99
N ASN A 135 5.07 4.03 -2.91
CA ASN A 135 3.70 4.20 -2.41
C ASN A 135 2.67 3.54 -3.33
N ARG A 136 2.87 3.56 -4.65
CA ARG A 136 1.95 2.90 -5.59
C ARG A 136 2.09 1.37 -5.56
N ALA A 137 3.32 0.86 -5.43
CA ALA A 137 3.58 -0.56 -5.28
C ALA A 137 3.05 -1.09 -3.93
N THR A 138 3.34 -0.39 -2.83
CA THR A 138 2.83 -0.73 -1.49
C THR A 138 1.30 -0.66 -1.46
N GLY A 139 0.68 0.37 -2.03
CA GLY A 139 -0.79 0.46 -2.11
C GLY A 139 -1.39 -0.71 -2.89
N THR A 140 -0.79 -1.11 -4.01
CA THR A 140 -1.24 -2.24 -4.82
C THR A 140 -1.08 -3.58 -4.09
N VAL A 141 0.07 -3.79 -3.44
CA VAL A 141 0.35 -5.01 -2.67
C VAL A 141 -0.55 -5.10 -1.43
N VAL A 142 -0.71 -4.01 -0.68
CA VAL A 142 -1.59 -3.96 0.49
C VAL A 142 -3.03 -4.23 0.09
N GLU A 143 -3.54 -3.63 -0.98
CA GLU A 143 -4.92 -3.86 -1.42
C GLU A 143 -5.14 -5.30 -1.88
N ALA A 144 -4.16 -5.89 -2.56
CA ALA A 144 -4.20 -7.30 -2.98
C ALA A 144 -4.20 -8.28 -1.79
N VAL A 145 -3.55 -7.92 -0.68
CA VAL A 145 -3.38 -8.79 0.49
C VAL A 145 -4.48 -8.57 1.55
N LYS A 146 -5.01 -7.35 1.69
CA LYS A 146 -5.99 -6.99 2.73
C LYS A 146 -7.26 -7.85 2.68
N ARG A 147 -7.74 -8.18 1.49
CA ARG A 147 -9.01 -8.90 1.30
C ARG A 147 -8.91 -10.40 1.59
N PRO A 148 -7.92 -11.14 1.07
CA PRO A 148 -7.67 -12.52 1.49
C PRO A 148 -7.49 -12.65 3.01
N ILE A 149 -6.75 -11.71 3.62
CA ILE A 149 -6.60 -11.68 5.08
C ILE A 149 -7.96 -11.47 5.75
N THR A 150 -8.76 -10.51 5.28
CA THR A 150 -10.08 -10.25 5.86
C THR A 150 -10.98 -11.49 5.78
N VAL A 151 -11.00 -12.20 4.65
CA VAL A 151 -11.78 -13.43 4.50
C VAL A 151 -11.26 -14.53 5.43
N ALA A 152 -9.94 -14.72 5.52
CA ALA A 152 -9.34 -15.70 6.41
C ALA A 152 -9.63 -15.40 7.89
N VAL A 153 -9.59 -14.12 8.29
CA VAL A 153 -9.94 -13.69 9.64
C VAL A 153 -11.43 -13.90 9.90
N LEU A 154 -12.30 -13.58 8.93
CA LEU A 154 -13.73 -13.86 9.05
C LEU A 154 -14.02 -15.35 9.18
N ASP A 155 -13.27 -16.21 8.49
CA ASP A 155 -13.38 -17.67 8.60
C ASP A 155 -12.97 -18.16 10.01
N GLU A 156 -11.85 -17.65 10.54
CA GLU A 156 -11.41 -17.98 11.91
C GLU A 156 -12.42 -17.48 12.96
N VAL A 157 -12.93 -16.25 12.80
CA VAL A 157 -13.97 -15.70 13.69
C VAL A 157 -15.26 -16.51 13.57
N ALA A 158 -15.64 -16.96 12.38
CA ALA A 158 -16.80 -17.82 12.19
C ALA A 158 -16.66 -19.13 12.98
N ASP A 159 -15.48 -19.75 12.97
CA ASP A 159 -15.23 -21.00 13.67
C ASP A 159 -15.25 -20.85 15.19
N VAL A 160 -14.71 -19.75 15.72
CA VAL A 160 -14.85 -19.40 17.15
C VAL A 160 -16.31 -19.16 17.48
N LEU A 161 -17.03 -18.43 16.63
CA LEU A 161 -18.44 -18.14 16.86
C LEU A 161 -19.32 -19.40 16.76
N ARG A 162 -18.92 -20.43 16.01
CA ARG A 162 -19.64 -21.72 15.93
C ARG A 162 -19.62 -22.52 17.22
N THR A 163 -18.66 -22.29 18.11
CA THR A 163 -18.47 -23.07 19.34
C THR A 163 -18.93 -22.33 20.61
N GLY A 164 -19.43 -21.10 20.49
CA GLY A 164 -19.84 -20.27 21.62
C GLY A 164 -21.24 -20.60 22.19
N ASN A 165 -21.39 -20.49 23.52
CA ASN A 165 -22.67 -20.60 24.24
C ASN A 165 -23.31 -19.22 24.43
N TYR A 166 -24.00 -18.69 23.42
CA TYR A 166 -24.46 -17.30 23.40
C TYR A 166 -25.57 -17.02 24.40
N THR A 167 -26.57 -17.89 24.46
CA THR A 167 -27.74 -17.63 25.31
C THR A 167 -27.38 -17.77 26.79
N ALA A 168 -26.43 -18.67 27.11
CA ALA A 168 -25.85 -18.76 28.45
C ALA A 168 -25.05 -17.51 28.84
N ASN A 169 -24.25 -16.95 27.92
CA ASN A 169 -23.51 -15.72 28.15
C ASN A 169 -24.46 -14.52 28.35
N ILE A 170 -25.54 -14.43 27.57
CA ILE A 170 -26.58 -13.40 27.73
C ILE A 170 -27.29 -13.57 29.07
N ALA A 171 -27.65 -14.80 29.46
CA ALA A 171 -28.27 -15.06 30.74
C ALA A 171 -27.36 -14.64 31.91
N ALA A 172 -26.06 -14.91 31.84
CA ALA A 172 -25.10 -14.50 32.86
C ALA A 172 -24.99 -12.98 32.98
N ALA A 173 -24.87 -12.27 31.85
CA ALA A 173 -24.81 -10.81 31.84
C ALA A 173 -26.12 -10.17 32.34
N LEU A 174 -27.27 -10.76 31.99
CA LEU A 174 -28.57 -10.29 32.41
C LEU A 174 -28.83 -10.56 33.92
N GLU A 175 -28.28 -11.66 34.45
CA GLU A 175 -28.34 -12.00 35.88
C GLU A 175 -27.44 -11.07 36.72
N GLU A 176 -26.25 -10.72 36.22
CA GLU A 176 -25.33 -9.78 36.87
C GLU A 176 -25.93 -8.36 36.99
N ASN A 177 -26.73 -7.94 36.00
CA ASN A 177 -27.32 -6.60 35.93
C ASN A 177 -28.81 -6.57 36.32
N ARG A 178 -29.34 -7.62 36.95
CA ARG A 178 -30.77 -7.75 37.25
C ARG A 178 -31.34 -6.58 38.07
N GLY A 179 -30.59 -6.10 39.06
CA GLY A 179 -31.04 -5.01 39.93
C GLY A 179 -31.28 -3.70 39.16
N GLU A 180 -30.41 -3.37 38.21
CA GLU A 180 -30.57 -2.19 37.35
C GLU A 180 -31.78 -2.34 36.41
N MET A 181 -32.01 -3.56 35.91
CA MET A 181 -33.16 -3.82 35.05
C MET A 181 -34.49 -3.78 35.80
N ASP A 182 -34.54 -4.25 37.04
CA ASP A 182 -35.74 -4.15 37.89
C ASP A 182 -36.14 -2.69 38.11
N GLU A 183 -35.16 -1.82 38.38
CA GLU A 183 -35.37 -0.38 38.53
C GLU A 183 -35.83 0.26 37.23
N MET A 184 -35.18 -0.06 36.10
CA MET A 184 -35.56 0.43 34.77
C MET A 184 -36.97 -0.01 34.36
N ILE A 185 -37.34 -1.28 34.61
CA ILE A 185 -38.69 -1.80 34.31
C ILE A 185 -39.72 -1.09 35.18
N LEU A 186 -39.46 -0.94 36.47
CA LEU A 186 -40.36 -0.26 37.39
C LEU A 186 -40.55 1.21 36.99
N GLU A 187 -39.48 1.91 36.62
CA GLU A 187 -39.57 3.28 36.10
C GLU A 187 -40.38 3.35 34.80
N THR A 188 -40.10 2.44 33.85
CA THR A 188 -40.82 2.37 32.57
C THR A 188 -42.31 2.11 32.78
N VAL A 189 -42.67 1.15 33.64
CA VAL A 189 -44.07 0.81 33.95
C VAL A 189 -44.78 1.95 34.68
N LYS A 190 -44.10 2.67 35.59
CA LYS A 190 -44.67 3.85 36.27
C LYS A 190 -44.94 5.02 35.32
N ASN A 191 -44.11 5.17 34.29
CA ASN A 191 -44.19 6.26 33.33
C ASN A 191 -45.05 5.91 32.09
N ASP A 192 -45.45 4.65 31.91
CA ASP A 192 -46.29 4.21 30.80
C ASP A 192 -47.70 4.86 30.86
N PRO A 193 -48.12 5.60 29.81
CA PRO A 193 -49.44 6.20 29.71
C PRO A 193 -50.62 5.23 29.87
N GLN A 194 -50.45 3.97 29.44
CA GLN A 194 -51.48 2.93 29.52
C GLN A 194 -51.65 2.42 30.96
N THR A 195 -50.61 2.53 31.79
CA THR A 195 -50.54 1.99 33.16
C THR A 195 -50.99 3.01 34.21
N LYS A 196 -51.39 4.23 33.80
CA LYS A 196 -51.84 5.31 34.69
C LYS A 196 -52.95 4.92 35.68
N ARG A 197 -53.79 3.92 35.36
CA ARG A 197 -54.85 3.43 36.25
C ARG A 197 -54.34 2.45 37.32
N VAL A 198 -53.22 1.78 37.08
CA VAL A 198 -52.61 0.78 37.98
C VAL A 198 -51.89 1.45 39.15
N LYS A 199 -51.39 2.69 38.95
CA LYS A 199 -50.77 3.52 40.01
C LYS A 199 -51.68 3.78 41.22
N TYR A 200 -53.00 3.68 41.04
CA TYR A 200 -53.99 3.90 42.10
C TYR A 200 -54.31 2.64 42.92
N ILE A 201 -53.76 1.48 42.55
CA ILE A 201 -53.97 0.23 43.28
C ILE A 201 -52.96 0.16 44.44
N PRO A 202 -53.41 -0.14 45.68
CA PRO A 202 -52.48 -0.40 46.78
C PRO A 202 -51.61 -1.62 46.45
N PHE A 203 -50.33 -1.59 46.85
CA PHE A 203 -49.35 -2.66 46.58
C PHE A 203 -48.98 -2.89 45.10
N HIS A 204 -49.24 -1.93 44.19
CA HIS A 204 -48.87 -2.07 42.78
C HIS A 204 -47.36 -2.32 42.56
N ASP A 205 -46.51 -1.68 43.35
CA ASP A 205 -45.05 -1.87 43.30
C ASP A 205 -44.66 -3.32 43.64
N ASP A 206 -45.33 -3.95 44.61
CA ASP A 206 -45.07 -5.33 45.00
C ASP A 206 -45.55 -6.33 43.94
N ILE A 207 -46.70 -6.04 43.32
CA ILE A 207 -47.24 -6.85 42.21
C ILE A 207 -46.31 -6.78 40.99
N ILE A 208 -45.85 -5.57 40.63
CA ILE A 208 -44.91 -5.38 39.51
C ILE A 208 -43.62 -6.15 39.80
N ARG A 209 -43.04 -6.02 41.00
CA ARG A 209 -41.84 -6.77 41.38
C ARG A 209 -42.04 -8.28 41.28
N LEU A 210 -43.16 -8.82 41.77
CA LEU A 210 -43.44 -10.25 41.69
C LEU A 210 -43.57 -10.74 40.24
N ILE A 211 -44.24 -9.96 39.39
CA ILE A 211 -44.38 -10.28 37.97
C ILE A 211 -43.02 -10.23 37.29
N THR A 212 -42.24 -9.16 37.51
CA THR A 212 -40.91 -8.98 36.96
C THR A 212 -39.98 -10.13 37.37
N ASP A 213 -39.97 -10.51 38.65
CA ASP A 213 -39.22 -11.67 39.15
C ASP A 213 -39.61 -12.98 38.46
N THR A 214 -40.91 -13.16 38.22
CA THR A 214 -41.44 -14.35 37.55
C THR A 214 -41.02 -14.38 36.08
N VAL A 215 -41.13 -13.25 35.38
CA VAL A 215 -40.74 -13.10 33.98
C VAL A 215 -39.24 -13.31 33.81
N PHE A 216 -38.40 -12.70 34.65
CA PHE A 216 -36.95 -12.92 34.60
C PHE A 216 -36.59 -14.39 34.79
N ARG A 217 -37.21 -15.06 35.75
CA ARG A 217 -36.99 -16.50 35.96
C ARG A 217 -37.35 -17.31 34.71
N MET A 218 -38.48 -17.01 34.07
CA MET A 218 -38.89 -17.68 32.82
C MET A 218 -37.93 -17.38 31.67
N VAL A 219 -37.51 -16.12 31.50
CA VAL A 219 -36.54 -15.71 30.47
C VAL A 219 -35.20 -16.41 30.67
N PHE A 220 -34.67 -16.46 31.90
CA PHE A 220 -33.44 -17.19 32.19
C PHE A 220 -33.57 -18.69 31.91
N GLN A 221 -34.72 -19.28 32.20
CA GLN A 221 -34.97 -20.69 31.88
C GLN A 221 -34.96 -20.93 30.37
N VAL A 222 -35.56 -20.03 29.59
CA VAL A 222 -35.56 -20.11 28.12
C VAL A 222 -34.16 -19.87 27.55
N LEU A 223 -33.40 -18.91 28.08
CA LEU A 223 -32.02 -18.65 27.65
C LEU A 223 -31.06 -19.79 28.01
N LYS A 224 -31.31 -20.53 29.09
CA LYS A 224 -30.53 -21.72 29.46
C LYS A 224 -30.99 -22.99 28.73
N ASP A 225 -32.06 -22.92 27.93
CA ASP A 225 -32.55 -24.05 27.15
C ASP A 225 -31.65 -24.29 25.92
N PRO A 226 -31.18 -25.53 25.69
CA PRO A 226 -30.27 -25.84 24.58
C PRO A 226 -30.87 -25.60 23.20
N ARG A 227 -32.21 -25.67 23.06
CA ARG A 227 -32.89 -25.41 21.78
C ARG A 227 -32.86 -23.93 21.42
N THR A 228 -32.95 -23.06 22.43
CA THR A 228 -32.83 -21.61 22.23
C THR A 228 -31.41 -21.25 21.84
N ASP A 229 -30.41 -21.89 22.44
CA ASP A 229 -28.99 -21.67 22.08
C ASP A 229 -28.70 -22.10 20.63
N GLU A 230 -29.22 -23.26 20.21
CA GLU A 230 -29.10 -23.74 18.83
C GLU A 230 -29.75 -22.76 17.83
N LEU A 231 -30.96 -22.27 18.12
CA LEU A 231 -31.65 -21.30 17.28
C LEU A 231 -30.87 -19.99 17.12
N VAL A 232 -30.35 -19.43 18.23
CA VAL A 232 -29.56 -18.19 18.19
C VAL A 232 -28.24 -18.43 17.44
N SER A 233 -27.60 -19.59 17.67
CA SER A 233 -26.39 -19.99 16.97
C SER A 233 -26.60 -20.13 15.46
N ASP A 234 -27.75 -20.66 15.01
CA ASP A 234 -28.10 -20.76 13.59
C ASP A 234 -28.25 -19.37 12.95
N VAL A 235 -28.94 -18.45 13.63
CA VAL A 235 -29.10 -17.07 13.15
C VAL A 235 -27.74 -16.36 13.06
N LEU A 236 -26.86 -16.55 14.04
CA LEU A 236 -25.51 -15.96 14.00
C LEU A 236 -24.66 -16.58 12.88
N ARG A 237 -24.75 -17.91 12.68
CA ARG A 237 -24.07 -18.61 11.57
C ARG A 237 -24.48 -18.04 10.21
N GLU A 238 -25.78 -17.90 9.97
CA GLU A 238 -26.31 -17.33 8.74
C GLU A 238 -25.82 -15.88 8.52
N ASN A 239 -25.81 -15.05 9.56
CA ASN A 239 -25.32 -13.67 9.46
C ASN A 239 -23.82 -13.60 9.10
N ILE A 240 -23.00 -14.49 9.65
CA ILE A 240 -21.56 -14.54 9.35
C ILE A 240 -21.33 -14.98 7.91
N ASP A 241 -22.07 -15.99 7.45
CA ASP A 241 -22.01 -16.46 6.06
C ASP A 241 -22.45 -15.35 5.08
N GLN A 242 -23.47 -14.56 5.44
CA GLN A 242 -23.87 -13.38 4.68
C GLN A 242 -22.78 -12.30 4.63
N MET A 243 -22.11 -12.00 5.76
CA MET A 243 -21.00 -11.06 5.80
C MET A 243 -19.85 -11.53 4.90
N ARG A 244 -19.46 -12.80 4.98
CA ARG A 244 -18.44 -13.42 4.13
C ARG A 244 -18.78 -13.30 2.64
N ALA A 245 -20.01 -13.68 2.27
CA ALA A 245 -20.48 -13.61 0.90
C ALA A 245 -20.53 -12.16 0.38
N SER A 246 -20.81 -11.18 1.24
CA SER A 246 -20.77 -9.76 0.87
C SER A 246 -19.34 -9.27 0.57
N VAL A 247 -18.34 -9.73 1.35
CA VAL A 247 -16.92 -9.37 1.16
C VAL A 247 -16.38 -10.00 -0.13
N GLN A 248 -16.68 -11.27 -0.39
CA GLN A 248 -16.26 -11.95 -1.62
C GLN A 248 -16.89 -11.33 -2.88
N ARG A 249 -18.20 -11.02 -2.84
CA ARG A 249 -18.88 -10.38 -3.99
C ARG A 249 -18.27 -9.02 -4.36
N LYS A 250 -17.81 -8.23 -3.39
CA LYS A 250 -17.10 -6.97 -3.66
C LYS A 250 -15.76 -7.19 -4.36
N ASP A 251 -15.03 -8.25 -4.03
CA ASP A 251 -13.76 -8.60 -4.70
C ASP A 251 -13.96 -8.97 -6.18
N ASP A 252 -14.98 -9.79 -6.46
CA ASP A 252 -15.33 -10.15 -7.84
C ASP A 252 -15.76 -8.93 -8.67
N GLN A 253 -16.49 -8.00 -8.06
CA GLN A 253 -16.88 -6.74 -8.70
C GLN A 253 -15.67 -5.86 -9.03
N ASP A 254 -14.73 -5.73 -8.10
CA ASP A 254 -13.53 -4.91 -8.31
C ASP A 254 -12.60 -5.51 -9.37
N LYS A 255 -12.42 -6.84 -9.38
CA LYS A 255 -11.68 -7.56 -10.43
C LYS A 255 -12.32 -7.40 -11.80
N ARG A 256 -13.65 -7.48 -11.89
CA ARG A 256 -14.40 -7.27 -13.14
C ARG A 256 -14.31 -5.83 -13.61
N ALA A 257 -14.37 -4.85 -12.71
CA ALA A 257 -14.21 -3.44 -13.04
C ALA A 257 -12.81 -3.15 -13.58
N ALA A 258 -11.76 -3.71 -12.95
CA ALA A 258 -10.39 -3.60 -13.43
C ALA A 258 -10.19 -4.23 -14.81
N ALA A 259 -10.70 -5.45 -15.03
CA ALA A 259 -10.64 -6.12 -16.32
C ALA A 259 -11.38 -5.34 -17.42
N THR A 260 -12.53 -4.74 -17.08
CA THR A 260 -13.29 -3.90 -18.03
C THR A 260 -12.52 -2.63 -18.38
N ALA A 261 -11.86 -1.99 -17.41
CA ALA A 261 -11.03 -0.82 -17.64
C ALA A 261 -9.85 -1.14 -18.57
N GLU A 262 -9.17 -2.27 -18.38
CA GLU A 262 -8.09 -2.73 -19.26
C GLU A 262 -8.56 -3.00 -20.70
N LEU A 263 -9.73 -3.65 -20.87
CA LEU A 263 -10.35 -3.87 -22.18
C LEU A 263 -10.67 -2.54 -22.89
N THR A 264 -11.20 -1.54 -22.18
CA THR A 264 -11.49 -0.22 -22.75
C THR A 264 -10.24 0.59 -23.07
N ALA A 265 -9.18 0.46 -22.27
CA ALA A 265 -7.89 1.12 -22.53
C ALA A 265 -7.17 0.51 -23.74
N GLY A 266 -7.28 -0.81 -23.94
CA GLY A 266 -6.74 -1.51 -25.10
C GLY A 266 -7.48 -1.22 -26.42
N ALA A 267 -8.78 -0.90 -26.35
CA ALA A 267 -9.59 -0.59 -27.54
C ALA A 267 -9.34 0.83 -28.11
N GLY A 268 -8.69 1.73 -27.36
CA GLY A 268 -8.47 3.13 -27.75
C GLY A 268 -7.30 3.40 -28.71
N THR A 269 -6.49 2.39 -29.07
CA THR A 269 -5.33 2.56 -29.97
C THR A 269 -5.57 2.08 -31.40
N GLY A 270 -6.77 1.58 -31.71
CA GLY A 270 -7.19 1.30 -33.08
C GLY A 270 -7.71 2.55 -33.79
N SER A 271 -6.86 3.22 -34.57
CA SER A 271 -7.28 4.31 -35.47
C SER A 271 -8.45 3.85 -36.35
N PRO A 272 -9.56 4.60 -36.44
CA PRO A 272 -10.59 4.31 -37.42
C PRO A 272 -10.05 4.72 -38.79
N HIS A 273 -9.60 3.73 -39.56
CA HIS A 273 -9.29 3.92 -40.97
C HIS A 273 -10.62 4.25 -41.68
N ALA A 274 -10.84 5.54 -41.93
CA ALA A 274 -11.98 6.02 -42.69
C ALA A 274 -11.99 5.37 -44.09
N PRO A 275 -13.11 4.80 -44.55
CA PRO A 275 -13.21 4.33 -45.92
C PRO A 275 -13.39 5.56 -46.83
N ALA A 276 -12.33 5.91 -47.55
CA ALA A 276 -12.38 6.83 -48.67
C ALA A 276 -13.08 6.14 -49.85
N GLY A 277 -14.14 6.75 -50.37
CA GLY A 277 -14.77 6.27 -51.61
C GLY A 277 -16.21 6.72 -51.79
N ARG A 278 -16.42 8.01 -52.06
CA ARG A 278 -17.68 8.48 -52.67
C ARG A 278 -17.47 8.47 -54.20
N PRO A 279 -18.22 7.68 -54.99
CA PRO A 279 -18.13 7.76 -56.44
C PRO A 279 -18.91 8.98 -56.95
N SER A 280 -18.25 9.69 -57.85
CA SER A 280 -18.72 10.85 -58.60
C SER A 280 -20.02 10.53 -59.36
N ARG A 281 -21.03 11.37 -59.19
CA ARG A 281 -22.32 11.30 -59.92
C ARG A 281 -22.17 12.04 -61.25
N PRO A 282 -22.50 11.44 -62.42
CA PRO A 282 -22.45 12.15 -63.70
C PRO A 282 -23.68 13.05 -63.85
N GLY A 283 -23.48 14.15 -64.59
CA GLY A 283 -24.46 15.21 -64.81
C GLY A 283 -25.71 14.75 -65.55
N ALA A 284 -26.82 15.40 -65.23
CA ALA A 284 -28.02 15.42 -66.06
C ALA A 284 -28.39 16.88 -66.31
N SER A 285 -28.21 17.29 -67.56
CA SER A 285 -28.72 18.50 -68.18
C SER A 285 -30.16 18.25 -68.63
N GLY A 286 -31.04 19.23 -68.41
CA GLY A 286 -32.21 19.51 -69.25
C GLY A 286 -33.52 18.77 -68.93
N ALA A 287 -34.53 19.52 -68.48
CA ALA A 287 -35.84 19.65 -69.14
C ALA A 287 -36.82 20.48 -68.27
N SER A 288 -37.04 21.72 -68.72
CA SER A 288 -38.32 22.42 -68.97
C SER A 288 -39.62 21.97 -68.25
N THR A 289 -40.18 22.90 -67.45
CA THR A 289 -41.57 23.48 -67.40
C THR A 289 -42.83 22.60 -67.64
N PRO A 290 -44.04 23.03 -67.20
CA PRO A 290 -44.42 24.25 -66.47
C PRO A 290 -45.03 24.06 -65.07
#